data_AF-A0A6N9QEA5-F1
#
_entry.id   AF-A0A6N9QEA5-F1
#
_cell.length_a   1.000
_cell.length_b   1.000
_cell.length_c   1.000
_cell.angle_alpha   90.00
_cell.angle_beta   90.00
_cell.angle_gamma   90.00
#
_symmetry.space_group_name_H-M   'P 1'
#
loop_
_entity.id
_entity.type
_entity.pdbx_description
1 polymer ?
#
loop_
_entity_poly.entity_id
_entity_poly.type
_entity_poly.pdbx_seq_one_letter_code
_entity_poly.pdbx_strand_id
1 'polypeptide(L)'
;MEAYEALKMAIDMADENYRTNKDDSYFSVFYAHKKKRLEKVLSQVENRMCMGFLLRELKQERLRFVDLSKEEAAHPTFDWYGEHYWEIVYDGKAAGCEAAIGILESALDQRDIGDSDDTKSKKQ
;
A
#
# COMPACT_ATOMS: atom_id res chain seq x y z
N MET A 1 12.30 11.64 2.18
CA MET A 1 11.89 10.86 3.36
C MET A 1 12.14 9.40 3.01
N GLU A 2 12.81 8.62 3.87
CA GLU A 2 13.05 7.21 3.53
C GLU A 2 11.73 6.45 3.43
N ALA A 3 11.60 5.57 2.42
CA ALA A 3 10.40 4.76 2.18
C ALA A 3 9.90 4.05 3.44
N TYR A 4 10.83 3.63 4.30
CA TYR A 4 10.56 2.98 5.56
C TYR A 4 9.73 3.85 6.52
N GLU A 5 10.15 5.09 6.76
CA GLU A 5 9.45 6.02 7.65
C GLU A 5 8.09 6.45 7.06
N ALA A 6 8.05 6.66 5.74
CA ALA A 6 6.78 6.95 5.06
C ALA A 6 5.77 5.80 5.16
N LEU A 7 6.22 4.54 5.07
CA LEU A 7 5.37 3.37 5.28
C LEU A 7 4.86 3.28 6.73
N LYS A 8 5.71 3.56 7.72
CA LYS A 8 5.28 3.63 9.13
C LYS A 8 4.20 4.68 9.36
N MET A 9 4.41 5.89 8.86
CA MET A 9 3.40 6.95 8.94
C MET A 9 2.07 6.53 8.28
N ALA A 10 2.13 5.86 7.13
CA ALA A 10 0.93 5.36 6.46
C ALA A 10 0.21 4.27 7.27
N ILE A 11 0.95 3.40 7.98
CA ILE A 11 0.40 2.39 8.89
C ILE A 11 -0.29 3.07 10.08
N ASP A 12 0.36 4.04 10.71
CA ASP A 12 -0.21 4.78 11.85
C ASP A 12 -1.48 5.53 11.44
N MET A 13 -1.48 6.15 10.26
CA MET A 13 -2.67 6.77 9.70
C MET A 13 -3.80 5.76 9.44
N ALA A 14 -3.49 4.56 8.96
CA ALA A 14 -4.48 3.52 8.76
C ALA A 14 -5.05 3.01 10.10
N ASP A 15 -4.20 2.91 11.14
CA ASP A 15 -4.63 2.53 12.49
C ASP A 15 -5.54 3.58 13.12
N GLU A 16 -5.18 4.86 13.01
CA GLU A 16 -6.00 5.96 13.54
C GLU A 16 -7.37 6.01 12.85
N ASN A 17 -7.40 5.83 11.52
CA ASN A 17 -8.65 5.75 10.77
C ASN A 17 -9.49 4.53 11.16
N TYR A 18 -8.87 3.37 11.39
CA TYR A 18 -9.57 2.20 11.92
C TYR A 18 -10.20 2.49 13.28
N ARG A 19 -9.45 3.09 14.22
CA ARG A 19 -9.95 3.41 15.56
C ARG A 19 -11.08 4.43 15.53
N THR A 20 -10.96 5.45 14.68
CA THR A 20 -11.98 6.48 14.48
C THR A 20 -13.28 5.90 13.91
N ASN A 21 -13.18 4.92 13.02
CA ASN A 21 -14.33 4.35 12.31
C ASN A 21 -14.64 2.91 12.74
N LYS A 22 -14.27 2.52 13.97
CA LYS A 22 -14.36 1.12 14.44
C LYS A 22 -15.79 0.55 14.45
N ASP A 23 -16.79 1.41 14.60
CA ASP A 23 -18.20 1.04 14.70
C ASP A 23 -18.90 1.09 13.33
N ASP A 24 -18.20 1.53 12.28
CA ASP A 24 -18.67 1.50 10.90
C ASP A 24 -18.28 0.17 10.25
N SER A 25 -19.28 -0.59 9.80
CA SER A 25 -19.08 -1.93 9.24
C SER A 25 -18.21 -1.94 7.98
N TYR A 26 -18.19 -0.85 7.21
CA TYR A 26 -17.36 -0.71 6.02
C TYR A 26 -15.95 -0.25 6.40
N PHE A 27 -15.84 0.92 7.05
CA PHE A 27 -14.55 1.56 7.27
C PHE A 27 -13.67 0.78 8.25
N SER A 28 -14.24 0.11 9.25
CA SER A 28 -13.46 -0.74 10.15
C SER A 28 -12.76 -1.87 9.40
N VAL A 29 -13.47 -2.60 8.53
CA VAL A 29 -12.89 -3.69 7.73
C VAL A 29 -11.88 -3.12 6.72
N PHE A 30 -12.27 -2.07 6.00
CA PHE A 30 -11.41 -1.43 4.99
C PHE A 30 -10.06 -1.01 5.58
N TYR A 31 -10.07 -0.25 6.69
CA TYR A 31 -8.83 0.26 7.28
C TYR A 31 -7.99 -0.82 7.96
N ALA A 32 -8.62 -1.86 8.55
CA ALA A 32 -7.90 -3.01 9.08
C ALA A 32 -7.12 -3.75 7.97
N HIS A 33 -7.73 -3.95 6.82
CA HIS A 33 -7.09 -4.64 5.69
C HIS A 33 -6.06 -3.77 4.96
N LYS A 34 -6.30 -2.46 4.87
CA LYS A 34 -5.30 -1.48 4.40
C LYS A 34 -4.05 -1.51 5.27
N LYS A 35 -4.22 -1.42 6.60
CA LYS A 35 -3.13 -1.48 7.58
C LYS A 35 -2.32 -2.77 7.42
N LYS A 36 -2.99 -3.94 7.46
CA LYS A 36 -2.34 -5.25 7.32
C LYS A 36 -1.52 -5.38 6.03
N ARG A 37 -2.00 -4.77 4.93
CA ARG A 37 -1.27 -4.77 3.66
C ARG A 37 -0.02 -3.92 3.72
N LEU A 38 -0.09 -2.72 4.32
CA LEU A 38 1.04 -1.83 4.52
C LEU A 38 2.10 -2.45 5.44
N GLU A 39 1.70 -3.10 6.53
CA GLU A 39 2.61 -3.83 7.44
C GLU A 39 3.37 -4.94 6.71
N LYS A 40 2.70 -5.68 5.81
CA LYS A 40 3.37 -6.69 4.97
C LYS A 40 4.42 -6.06 4.05
N VAL A 41 4.12 -4.90 3.45
CA VAL A 41 5.09 -4.18 2.60
C VAL A 41 6.27 -3.69 3.43
N LEU A 42 6.02 -3.10 4.60
CA LEU A 42 7.08 -2.66 5.51
C LEU A 42 8.03 -3.81 5.84
N SER A 43 7.49 -4.99 6.18
CA SER A 43 8.31 -6.17 6.44
C SER A 43 9.14 -6.62 5.23
N GLN A 44 8.60 -6.51 4.01
CA GLN A 44 9.37 -6.82 2.78
C GLN A 44 10.52 -5.82 2.57
N VAL A 45 10.29 -4.54 2.86
CA VAL A 45 11.33 -3.49 2.82
C VAL A 45 12.41 -3.73 3.89
N GLU A 46 12.03 -4.08 5.11
CA GLU A 46 12.96 -4.43 6.21
C GLU A 46 13.85 -5.61 5.87
N ASN A 47 13.28 -6.62 5.19
CA ASN A 47 14.00 -7.79 4.70
C ASN A 47 14.83 -7.51 3.42
N ARG A 48 15.07 -6.23 3.10
CA ARG A 48 15.89 -5.76 1.96
C ARG A 48 15.44 -6.32 0.61
N MET A 49 14.15 -6.54 0.45
CA MET A 49 13.61 -6.88 -0.86
C MET A 49 13.93 -5.75 -1.85
N CYS A 50 14.31 -6.12 -3.07
CA CYS A 50 14.58 -5.15 -4.12
C CYS A 50 13.33 -4.28 -4.36
N MET A 51 13.46 -2.96 -4.19
CA MET A 51 12.33 -2.02 -4.31
C MET A 51 11.66 -2.10 -5.68
N GLY A 52 12.41 -2.21 -6.78
CA GLY A 52 11.84 -2.34 -8.11
C GLY A 52 11.03 -3.63 -8.31
N PHE A 53 11.49 -4.74 -7.72
CA PHE A 53 10.75 -6.00 -7.73
C PHE A 53 9.46 -5.90 -6.92
N LEU A 54 9.55 -5.36 -5.70
CA LEU A 54 8.42 -5.14 -4.81
C LEU A 54 7.38 -4.21 -5.45
N LEU A 55 7.80 -3.13 -6.11
CA LEU A 55 6.92 -2.21 -6.82
C LEU A 55 6.12 -2.94 -7.92
N ARG A 56 6.80 -3.78 -8.70
CA ARG A 56 6.15 -4.58 -9.74
C ARG A 56 5.12 -5.55 -9.16
N GLU A 57 5.46 -6.25 -8.08
CA GLU A 57 4.52 -7.15 -7.40
C GLU A 57 3.31 -6.38 -6.87
N LEU A 58 3.52 -5.23 -6.24
CA LEU A 58 2.41 -4.41 -5.70
C LEU A 58 1.48 -3.90 -6.78
N LYS A 59 2.01 -3.50 -7.94
CA LYS A 59 1.18 -3.08 -9.09
C LYS A 59 0.30 -4.23 -9.59
N GLN A 60 0.86 -5.44 -9.67
CA GLN A 60 0.10 -6.64 -10.05
C GLN A 60 -0.94 -7.04 -8.98
N GLU A 61 -0.54 -7.04 -7.71
CA GLU A 61 -1.44 -7.34 -6.58
C GLU A 61 -2.61 -6.34 -6.52
N ARG A 62 -2.34 -5.04 -6.72
CA ARG A 62 -3.39 -4.00 -6.73
C ARG A 62 -4.42 -4.29 -7.81
N LEU A 63 -3.99 -4.55 -9.05
CA LEU A 63 -4.90 -4.86 -10.16
C LEU A 63 -5.75 -6.09 -9.85
N ARG A 64 -5.11 -7.15 -9.32
CA ARG A 64 -5.82 -8.35 -8.90
C ARG A 64 -6.88 -8.08 -7.84
N PHE A 65 -6.59 -7.26 -6.82
CA PHE A 65 -7.59 -6.94 -5.80
C PHE A 65 -8.74 -6.10 -6.35
N VAL A 66 -8.47 -5.17 -7.26
CA VAL A 66 -9.52 -4.40 -7.94
C VAL A 66 -10.43 -5.32 -8.75
N ASP A 67 -9.87 -6.31 -9.44
CA ASP A 67 -10.68 -7.27 -10.21
C ASP A 67 -11.49 -8.20 -9.30
N LEU A 68 -10.89 -8.70 -8.21
CA LEU A 68 -11.61 -9.50 -7.21
C LEU A 68 -12.76 -8.72 -6.53
N SER A 69 -12.56 -7.43 -6.26
CA SER A 69 -13.60 -6.56 -5.72
C SER A 69 -14.79 -6.44 -6.69
N LYS A 70 -14.52 -6.24 -7.99
CA LYS A 70 -15.57 -6.20 -9.02
C LYS A 70 -16.29 -7.54 -9.17
N GLU A 71 -15.56 -8.64 -9.12
CA GLU A 71 -16.13 -9.99 -9.18
C GLU A 71 -17.07 -10.24 -8.00
N GLU A 72 -16.64 -9.87 -6.79
CA GLU A 72 -17.44 -10.00 -5.58
C GLU A 72 -18.68 -9.08 -5.61
N ALA A 73 -18.55 -7.85 -6.12
CA ALA A 73 -19.70 -6.97 -6.30
C ALA A 73 -20.74 -7.54 -7.30
N ALA A 74 -20.29 -8.25 -8.33
CA ALA A 74 -21.16 -8.91 -9.30
C ALA A 74 -21.73 -10.24 -8.78
N HIS A 75 -20.97 -10.93 -7.93
CA HIS A 75 -21.29 -12.25 -7.38
C HIS A 75 -20.98 -12.30 -5.88
N PRO A 76 -21.82 -11.67 -5.02
CA PRO A 76 -21.52 -11.57 -3.60
C PRO A 76 -21.42 -12.93 -2.93
N THR A 77 -20.30 -13.15 -2.25
CA THR A 77 -20.09 -14.26 -1.35
C THR A 77 -20.75 -13.92 -0.02
N PHE A 78 -21.66 -14.79 0.40
CA PHE A 78 -22.29 -14.69 1.71
C PHE A 78 -21.40 -15.33 2.77
N ASP A 79 -21.04 -14.56 3.79
CA ASP A 79 -20.40 -15.09 4.99
C ASP A 79 -21.06 -14.59 6.28
N TRP A 80 -20.56 -15.06 7.42
CA TRP A 80 -21.12 -14.70 8.74
C TRP A 80 -20.99 -13.21 9.07
N TYR A 81 -20.18 -12.44 8.33
CA TYR A 81 -19.97 -11.00 8.51
C TYR A 81 -20.85 -10.15 7.59
N GLY A 82 -21.61 -10.78 6.68
CA GLY A 82 -22.62 -10.15 5.85
C GLY A 82 -22.33 -10.24 4.36
N GLU A 83 -23.25 -9.72 3.56
CA GLU A 83 -23.05 -9.54 2.12
C GLU A 83 -21.93 -8.50 1.91
N HIS A 84 -21.07 -8.72 0.91
CA HIS A 84 -19.99 -7.81 0.50
C HIS A 84 -18.77 -7.72 1.43
N TYR A 85 -18.63 -8.55 2.46
CA TYR A 85 -17.44 -8.52 3.33
C TYR A 85 -16.12 -8.61 2.52
N TRP A 86 -16.07 -9.53 1.56
CA TRP A 86 -14.87 -9.73 0.73
C TRP A 86 -14.58 -8.55 -0.20
N GLU A 87 -15.61 -7.86 -0.69
CA GLU A 87 -15.47 -6.65 -1.52
C GLU A 87 -14.70 -5.60 -0.71
N ILE A 88 -15.15 -5.34 0.53
CA ILE A 88 -14.53 -4.38 1.44
C ILE A 88 -13.08 -4.78 1.80
N VAL A 89 -12.84 -6.09 2.00
CA VAL A 89 -11.49 -6.64 2.23
C VAL A 89 -10.57 -6.38 1.04
N TYR A 90 -11.04 -6.61 -0.19
CA TYR A 90 -10.24 -6.41 -1.39
C TYR A 90 -9.98 -4.92 -1.65
N ASP A 91 -10.96 -4.06 -1.44
CA ASP A 91 -10.80 -2.61 -1.53
C ASP A 91 -9.76 -2.08 -0.54
N GLY A 92 -9.83 -2.52 0.72
CA GLY A 92 -8.84 -2.17 1.73
C GLY A 92 -7.42 -2.59 1.33
N LYS A 93 -7.27 -3.82 0.79
CA LYS A 93 -5.96 -4.31 0.30
C LYS A 93 -5.47 -3.53 -0.90
N ALA A 94 -6.34 -3.23 -1.87
CA ALA A 94 -6.01 -2.45 -3.06
C ALA A 94 -5.53 -1.05 -2.66
N ALA A 95 -6.23 -0.40 -1.73
CA ALA A 95 -5.83 0.90 -1.18
C ALA A 95 -4.50 0.86 -0.41
N GLY A 96 -4.20 -0.25 0.28
CA GLY A 96 -2.91 -0.48 0.90
C GLY A 96 -1.77 -0.63 -0.11
N CYS A 97 -1.99 -1.37 -1.19
CA CYS A 97 -1.04 -1.48 -2.30
C CYS A 97 -0.81 -0.13 -2.98
N GLU A 98 -1.87 0.64 -3.23
CA GLU A 98 -1.79 1.96 -3.86
C GLU A 98 -0.96 2.95 -3.05
N ALA A 99 -1.21 3.05 -1.75
CA ALA A 99 -0.41 3.91 -0.87
C ALA A 99 1.06 3.47 -0.83
N ALA A 100 1.33 2.16 -0.74
CA ALA A 100 2.69 1.64 -0.77
C ALA A 100 3.41 1.93 -2.09
N ILE A 101 2.74 1.78 -3.23
CA ILE A 101 3.29 2.10 -4.56
C ILE A 101 3.73 3.56 -4.60
N GLY A 102 2.85 4.49 -4.23
CA GLY A 102 3.18 5.92 -4.25
C GLY A 102 4.36 6.29 -3.35
N ILE A 103 4.48 5.65 -2.18
CA ILE A 103 5.61 5.82 -1.27
C ILE A 103 6.91 5.29 -1.89
N LEU A 104 6.88 4.09 -2.46
CA LEU A 104 8.06 3.47 -3.05
C LEU A 104 8.53 4.20 -4.32
N GLU A 105 7.61 4.65 -5.17
CA GLU A 105 7.93 5.47 -6.35
C GLU A 105 8.59 6.79 -5.95
N SER A 106 7.97 7.52 -5.01
CA SER A 106 8.54 8.77 -4.50
C SER A 106 9.94 8.60 -3.91
N ALA A 107 10.21 7.46 -3.28
CA ALA A 107 11.52 7.15 -2.70
C ALA A 107 12.56 6.72 -3.74
N LEU A 108 12.15 6.13 -4.86
CA LEU A 108 13.02 5.81 -5.98
C LEU A 108 13.38 7.06 -6.78
N ASP A 109 12.40 7.93 -7.07
CA ASP A 109 12.61 9.19 -7.80
C ASP A 109 13.59 10.12 -7.06
N GLN A 110 13.56 10.13 -5.72
CA GLN A 110 14.50 10.90 -4.90
C GLN A 110 15.94 10.40 -4.97
N ARG A 111 16.17 9.12 -5.35
CA ARG A 111 17.53 8.57 -5.52
C ARG A 111 18.14 8.96 -6.86
N ASP A 112 17.32 9.04 -7.91
CA ASP A 112 17.79 9.37 -9.26
C ASP A 112 18.19 10.85 -9.41
N ILE A 113 17.70 11.74 -8.54
CA ILE A 113 18.08 13.17 -8.51
C ILE A 113 19.43 13.40 -7.79
N GLY A 114 19.87 12.45 -6.96
CA GLY A 114 21.08 12.59 -6.14
C GLY A 114 22.41 12.28 -6.85
N ASP A 115 22.38 11.72 -8.05
CA ASP A 115 23.58 11.26 -8.78
C ASP A 115 24.04 12.22 -9.90
N SER A 116 23.41 13.39 -10.04
CA SER A 116 23.67 14.30 -11.18
C SER A 116 24.58 15.50 -10.90
N ASP A 117 25.17 15.67 -9.71
CA ASP A 117 25.89 16.91 -9.35
C ASP A 117 27.33 16.72 -8.85
N ASP A 118 28.08 15.81 -9.48
CA ASP A 118 29.52 15.71 -9.27
C ASP A 118 30.24 15.46 -10.60
N THR A 119 30.26 16.47 -11.50
CA THR A 119 31.29 16.62 -12.56
C THR A 119 31.07 17.89 -13.39
N LYS A 120 31.40 19.05 -12.81
CA LYS A 120 31.82 20.31 -13.48
C LYS A 120 32.12 21.29 -12.33
N SER A 121 33.32 21.76 -12.03
CA SER A 121 34.35 22.24 -12.92
C SER A 121 35.66 22.41 -12.12
N LYS A 122 36.65 21.55 -12.37
CA LYS A 122 38.07 21.84 -12.12
C LYS A 122 38.80 21.75 -13.45
N LYS A 123 38.80 22.85 -14.20
CA LYS A 123 39.79 23.21 -15.23
C LYS A 123 39.82 24.74 -15.23
N GLN A 124 40.81 25.31 -14.54
CA GLN A 124 42.11 25.76 -15.05
C GLN A 124 42.05 27.25 -15.39
#